data_AF-A0A7Y2YUH0-F1
#
_entry.id   AF-A0A7Y2YUH0-F1
#
_cell.length_a   1.000
_cell.length_b   1.000
_cell.length_c   1.000
_cell.angle_alpha   90.00
_cell.angle_beta   90.00
_cell.angle_gamma   90.00
#
_symmetry.space_group_name_H-M   'P 1'
#
loop_
_entity.id
_entity.type
_entity.pdbx_description
1 polymer ?
#
loop_
_entity_poly.entity_id
_entity_poly.type
_entity_poly.pdbx_seq_one_letter_code
_entity_poly.pdbx_strand_id
1 'polypeptide(L)' 'MAIDPKLLEILVCPKCRGELDYAETEQTLTCQACRLRYRIEEDIPIMLIDEAEAL' A
#
# COMPACT_ATOMS: atom_id res chain seq x y z
N MET A 1 27.44 7.52 8.30
CA MET A 1 26.65 6.40 7.74
C MET A 1 25.35 7.00 7.25
N ALA A 2 25.29 7.30 5.95
CA ALA A 2 24.16 7.99 5.35
C ALA A 2 23.10 6.94 4.98
N ILE A 3 21.87 7.13 5.46
CA ILE A 3 20.71 6.41 4.94
C ILE A 3 20.35 7.07 3.60
N ASP A 4 20.41 6.31 2.52
CA ASP A 4 20.10 6.75 1.16
C ASP A 4 18.65 7.27 1.04
N PRO A 5 18.40 8.42 0.39
CA PRO A 5 17.06 8.99 0.23
C PRO A 5 16.10 8.13 -0.61
N LYS A 6 16.62 7.16 -1.38
CA LYS A 6 15.83 6.12 -2.09
C LYS A 6 15.21 5.06 -1.16
N LEU A 7 15.56 5.02 0.12
CA LEU A 7 14.98 4.09 1.10
C LEU A 7 13.60 4.54 1.64
N LEU A 8 13.19 5.78 1.34
CA LEU A 8 11.99 6.43 1.86
C LEU A 8 10.95 6.75 0.77
N GLU A 9 11.12 6.22 -0.44
CA GLU A 9 10.24 6.56 -1.56
C GLU A 9 9.13 5.51 -1.78
N ILE A 10 7.92 5.93 -1.41
CA ILE A 10 6.64 5.66 -2.08
C ILE A 10 6.00 4.29 -1.75
N LEU A 11 5.20 4.26 -0.67
CA LEU A 11 4.14 3.28 -0.37
C LEU A 11 4.32 1.88 -0.98
N VAL A 12 5.18 1.09 -0.37
CA VAL A 12 5.34 -0.33 -0.73
C VAL A 12 4.44 -1.20 0.16
N CYS A 13 3.98 -2.33 -0.38
CA CYS A 13 3.11 -3.24 0.37
C CYS A 13 3.78 -3.70 1.68
N PRO A 14 3.11 -3.62 2.85
CA PRO A 14 3.72 -4.03 4.12
C PRO A 14 4.09 -5.52 4.17
N LYS A 15 3.41 -6.35 3.37
CA LYS A 15 3.59 -7.81 3.32
C LYS A 15 4.71 -8.25 2.37
N CYS A 16 4.70 -7.76 1.13
CA CYS A 16 5.62 -8.19 0.07
C CYS A 16 6.67 -7.13 -0.33
N ARG A 17 6.57 -5.90 0.18
CA ARG A 17 7.40 -4.74 -0.22
C ARG A 17 7.40 -4.46 -1.73
N GLY A 18 6.38 -4.96 -2.42
CA GLY A 18 6.15 -4.70 -3.84
C GLY A 18 5.37 -3.41 -4.06
N GLU A 19 5.17 -3.08 -5.33
CA GLU A 19 4.42 -1.90 -5.76
C GLU A 19 2.94 -1.97 -5.32
N LEU A 20 2.40 -0.79 -4.96
CA LEU A 20 0.99 -0.58 -4.68
C LEU A 20 0.41 0.34 -5.76
N ASP A 21 -0.69 -0.10 -6.38
CA ASP A 21 -1.51 0.72 -7.26
C ASP A 21 -2.47 1.56 -6.43
N TYR A 22 -2.34 2.88 -6.51
CA TYR A 22 -3.31 3.80 -5.91
C TYR A 22 -4.42 4.11 -6.90
N ALA A 23 -5.64 3.68 -6.57
CA ALA A 23 -6.85 4.03 -7.29
C ALA A 23 -7.48 5.27 -6.66
N GLU A 24 -7.18 6.46 -7.19
CA GLU A 24 -7.72 7.73 -6.71
C GLU A 24 -9.26 7.78 -6.78
N THR A 25 -9.85 7.12 -7.79
CA THR A 25 -11.30 7.05 -8.00
C THR A 25 -12.03 6.29 -6.89
N GLU A 26 -11.40 5.23 -6.39
CA GLU A 26 -11.98 4.36 -5.35
C GLU A 26 -11.37 4.63 -3.97
N GLN A 27 -10.36 5.51 -3.89
CA GLN A 27 -9.57 5.73 -2.69
C GLN A 27 -9.07 4.40 -2.11
N THR A 28 -8.45 3.56 -2.93
CA THR A 28 -7.91 2.26 -2.51
C THR A 28 -6.47 2.07 -2.96
N LEU A 29 -5.70 1.30 -2.20
CA LEU A 29 -4.35 0.85 -2.53
C LEU A 29 -4.40 -0.65 -2.83
N THR A 30 -4.14 -1.03 -4.06
CA THR A 30 -4.15 -2.43 -4.48
C THR A 30 -2.72 -2.94 -4.64
N CYS A 31 -2.42 -4.06 -4.00
CA CYS A 31 -1.18 -4.79 -4.23
C CYS A 31 -1.42 -5.96 -5.19
N GLN A 32 -0.94 -5.85 -6.43
CA GLN A 32 -1.05 -6.92 -7.43
C GLN A 32 -0.29 -8.20 -7.02
N ALA A 33 0.89 -8.04 -6.41
CA ALA A 33 1.73 -9.18 -6.00
C ALA A 33 1.11 -10.01 -4.87
N CYS A 34 0.54 -9.33 -3.87
CA CYS A 34 -0.10 -9.97 -2.74
C CYS A 34 -1.60 -10.27 -2.98
N ARG A 35 -2.20 -9.73 -4.06
CA ARG A 35 -3.65 -9.71 -4.34
C ARG A 35 -4.47 -9.24 -3.15
N LEU A 36 -4.04 -8.13 -2.57
CA LEU A 36 -4.69 -7.48 -1.43
C LEU A 36 -5.07 -6.06 -1.82
N ARG A 37 -6.24 -5.63 -1.37
CA ARG A 37 -6.75 -4.27 -1.52
C ARG A 37 -6.89 -3.65 -0.13
N TYR A 38 -6.23 -2.52 0.05
CA TYR A 38 -6.32 -1.69 1.24
C TYR A 38 -7.23 -0.50 0.93
N ARG A 39 -8.14 -0.17 1.84
CA ARG A 39 -9.02 1.00 1.69
C ARG A 39 -8.38 2.25 2.27
N ILE A 40 -8.76 3.41 1.76
CA ILE A 40 -8.40 4.70 2.34
C ILE A 40 -9.68 5.32 2.89
N GLU A 41 -9.65 5.63 4.19
CA GLU A 41 -10.76 6.28 4.90
C GLU A 41 -10.24 7.56 5.53
N GLU A 42 -10.96 8.66 5.35
CA GLU A 42 -10.57 9.98 5.88
C GLU A 42 -9.13 10.37 5.49
N ASP A 43 -8.73 10.08 4.25
CA ASP A 43 -7.36 10.27 3.73
C ASP A 43 -6.27 9.43 4.44
N ILE A 44 -6.66 8.46 5.27
CA ILE A 44 -5.75 7.54 5.97
C ILE A 44 -5.84 6.15 5.33
N PRO A 45 -4.73 5.63 4.74
CA PRO A 45 -4.71 4.28 4.21
C PRO A 45 -4.71 3.23 5.34
N ILE A 46 -5.76 2.41 5.38
CA ILE A 46 -5.89 1.28 6.29
C ILE A 46 -5.02 0.14 5.77
N MET A 47 -3.73 0.16 6.10
CA MET A 47 -2.76 -0.88 5.74
C MET A 47 -2.71 -2.04 6.74
N LEU A 48 -3.87 -2.41 7.30
CA LEU A 48 -4.00 -3.56 8.18
C LEU A 48 -4.24 -4.81 7.34
N ILE A 49 -3.38 -5.82 7.50
CA ILE A 49 -3.46 -7.06 6.72
C ILE A 49 -4.77 -7.81 7.02
N ASP A 50 -5.28 -7.71 8.25
CA ASP A 50 -6.54 -8.32 8.68
C ASP A 50 -7.79 -7.63 8.08
N GLU A 51 -7.69 -6.35 7.75
CA GLU A 51 -8.78 -5.58 7.11
C GLU A 51 -8.62 -5.48 5.59
N ALA A 52 -7.50 -5.97 5.05
CA ALA A 52 -7.25 -5.96 3.62
C ALA A 52 -8.17 -6.97 2.92
N GLU A 53 -8.85 -6.51 1.87
CA GLU A 53 -9.71 -7.36 1.05
C GLU A 53 -8.86 -8.16 0.06
N ALA A 54 -9.12 -9.46 -0.03
CA ALA A 54 -8.50 -10.30 -1.06
C ALA A 54 -9.15 -10.02 -2.42
N LEU A 55 -8.31 -9.86 -3.44
CA LEU A 55 -8.70 -9.55 -4.82
C LEU A 55 -9.13 -10.79 -5.61
#